data_AF-I8WTD8-F1
#
_entry.id   AF-I8WTD8-F1
#
_cell.length_a   1.000
_cell.length_b   1.000
_cell.length_c   1.000
_cell.angle_alpha   90.00
_cell.angle_beta   90.00
_cell.angle_gamma   90.00
#
_symmetry.space_group_name_H-M   'P 1'
#
loop_
_entity.id
_entity.type
_entity.pdbx_description
1 polymer ?
#
loop_
_entity_poly.entity_id
_entity_poly.type
_entity_poly.pdbx_seq_one_letter_code
_entity_poly.pdbx_strand_id
1 'polypeptide(L)' 'MENFQIRSYGKSELALCYSPDITESAARRKLMRWIDRKPGLMGAMRAAGYNELSHTFLPLEVKLIVEALGEP' A
#
# COMPACT_ATOMS: atom_id res chain seq x y z
N MET A 1 -10.01 11.26 -15.59
CA MET A 1 -9.96 10.89 -14.16
C MET A 1 -9.95 9.38 -14.14
N GLU A 2 -8.78 8.76 -13.99
CA GLU A 2 -8.73 7.31 -13.82
C GLU A 2 -9.23 7.00 -12.43
N ASN A 3 -10.29 6.21 -12.32
CA ASN A 3 -10.75 5.70 -11.03
C ASN A 3 -9.70 4.73 -10.51
N PHE A 4 -9.27 4.92 -9.26
CA PHE A 4 -8.45 3.95 -8.56
C PHE A 4 -9.18 2.59 -8.49
N GLN A 5 -8.44 1.48 -8.64
CA GLN A 5 -9.01 0.13 -8.66
C GLN A 5 -8.32 -0.77 -7.65
N ILE A 6 -9.08 -1.61 -6.94
CA ILE A 6 -8.50 -2.64 -6.08
C ILE A 6 -8.02 -3.81 -6.94
N ARG A 7 -6.71 -3.85 -7.22
CA ARG A 7 -6.02 -4.95 -7.90
C ARG A 7 -4.65 -5.20 -7.25
N SER A 8 -3.88 -6.15 -7.77
CA SER A 8 -2.48 -6.28 -7.35
C SER A 8 -1.68 -5.08 -7.85
N TYR A 9 -0.82 -4.55 -6.98
CA TYR A 9 0.09 -3.45 -7.30
C TYR A 9 1.51 -3.79 -6.89
N GLY A 10 2.50 -3.32 -7.64
CA GLY A 10 3.85 -3.22 -7.11
C GLY A 10 3.90 -2.31 -5.88
N LYS A 11 4.76 -2.58 -4.90
CA LYS A 11 4.89 -1.72 -3.70
C LYS A 11 5.22 -0.27 -4.06
N SER A 12 6.08 -0.07 -5.07
CA SER A 12 6.41 1.26 -5.60
C SER A 12 5.27 1.83 -6.45
N GLU A 13 4.60 1.01 -7.25
CA GLU A 13 3.45 1.41 -8.07
C GLU A 13 2.33 1.99 -7.19
N LEU A 14 1.88 1.25 -6.17
CA LEU A 14 0.86 1.73 -5.23
C LEU A 14 1.33 2.99 -4.48
N ALA A 15 2.60 3.03 -4.10
CA ALA A 15 3.14 4.18 -3.38
C ALA A 15 3.14 5.45 -4.23
N LEU A 16 3.40 5.33 -5.53
CA LEU A 16 3.32 6.45 -6.47
C LEU A 16 1.88 6.89 -6.71
N CYS A 17 0.89 5.99 -6.67
CA CYS A 17 -0.52 6.39 -6.68
C CYS A 17 -0.80 7.38 -5.52
N TYR A 18 -0.33 7.06 -4.30
CA TYR A 18 -0.51 7.93 -3.13
C TYR A 18 0.37 9.19 -3.11
N SER A 19 1.45 9.23 -3.88
CA SER A 19 2.44 10.32 -3.82
C SER A 19 3.19 10.42 -5.15
N PRO A 20 2.54 10.94 -6.21
CA PRO A 20 3.10 10.97 -7.56
C PRO A 20 4.26 11.95 -7.72
N ASP A 21 4.34 12.97 -6.87
CA ASP A 21 5.32 14.08 -7.02
C ASP A 21 6.70 13.79 -6.42
N ILE A 22 6.94 12.58 -5.92
CA ILE A 22 8.21 12.20 -5.27
C ILE A 22 8.80 10.94 -5.89
N THR A 23 10.11 10.72 -5.65
CA THR A 23 10.81 9.54 -6.17
C THR A 23 10.20 8.25 -5.63
N GLU A 24 10.23 7.18 -6.43
CA GLU A 24 9.63 5.89 -6.06
C GLU A 24 10.12 5.37 -4.69
N SER A 25 11.41 5.55 -4.40
CA SER A 25 12.02 5.13 -3.14
C SER A 25 11.53 5.97 -1.95
N ALA A 26 11.25 7.26 -2.15
CA ALA A 26 10.64 8.12 -1.15
C ALA A 26 9.16 7.79 -0.95
N ALA A 27 8.40 7.61 -2.04
CA ALA A 27 7.00 7.19 -2.02
C ALA A 27 6.83 5.87 -1.26
N ARG A 28 7.61 4.84 -1.60
CA ARG A 28 7.55 3.54 -0.94
C ARG A 28 7.85 3.64 0.56
N ARG A 29 8.90 4.38 0.96
CA ARG A 29 9.22 4.59 2.38
C ARG A 29 8.10 5.32 3.12
N LYS A 30 7.48 6.32 2.48
CA LYS A 30 6.36 7.08 3.02
C LYS A 30 5.13 6.18 3.23
N LEU A 31 4.76 5.38 2.23
CA LEU A 31 3.66 4.43 2.31
C LEU A 31 3.88 3.40 3.42
N MET A 32 5.06 2.77 3.47
CA MET A 32 5.38 1.79 4.52
C MET A 32 5.32 2.40 5.93
N ARG A 33 5.78 3.65 6.09
CA ARG A 33 5.67 4.39 7.36
C ARG A 33 4.21 4.68 7.73
N TRP A 34 3.35 4.94 6.77
CA TRP A 34 1.92 5.11 7.02
C TRP A 34 1.25 3.81 7.46
N ILE A 35 1.62 2.70 6.81
CA ILE A 35 1.13 1.37 7.18
C ILE A 35 1.52 1.03 8.62
N ASP A 36 2.79 1.26 8.98
CA ASP A 36 3.32 1.00 10.33
C ASP A 36 2.67 1.90 11.40
N ARG A 37 2.38 3.16 11.05
CA ARG A 37 1.72 4.12 11.95
C ARG A 37 0.25 3.82 12.22
N LYS A 38 -0.43 3.06 11.37
CA LYS A 38 -1.84 2.70 11.55
C LYS A 38 -1.96 1.45 12.43
N PRO A 39 -2.46 1.57 13.67
CA PRO A 39 -2.58 0.42 14.56
C PRO A 39 -3.45 -0.68 13.94
N GLY A 40 -3.00 -1.92 14.03
CA GLY A 40 -3.74 -3.09 13.54
C GLY A 40 -3.64 -3.36 12.04
N LEU A 41 -3.22 -2.39 11.21
CA LEU A 41 -3.15 -2.59 9.75
C LEU A 41 -2.10 -3.64 9.37
N MET A 42 -0.87 -3.50 9.86
CA MET A 42 0.18 -4.50 9.59
C MET A 42 -0.21 -5.89 10.11
N GLY A 43 -0.95 -5.97 11.23
CA GLY A 43 -1.49 -7.22 11.75
C GLY A 43 -2.51 -7.85 10.82
N ALA A 44 -3.46 -7.07 10.31
CA ALA A 44 -4.46 -7.50 9.33
C ALA A 44 -3.79 -7.95 8.01
N MET A 45 -2.79 -7.21 7.53
CA MET A 45 -2.02 -7.59 6.36
C MET A 45 -1.29 -8.92 6.57
N ARG A 46 -0.62 -9.12 7.71
CA ARG A 46 0.05 -10.40 8.05
C ARG A 46 -0.95 -11.56 8.14
N ALA A 47 -2.12 -11.34 8.72
CA ALA A 47 -3.20 -12.34 8.76
C ALA A 47 -3.74 -12.68 7.35
N ALA A 48 -3.69 -11.73 6.42
CA ALA A 48 -4.02 -11.91 5.01
C ALA A 48 -2.90 -12.56 4.17
N GLY A 49 -1.76 -12.92 4.79
CA GLY A 49 -0.63 -13.57 4.11
C GLY A 49 0.46 -12.61 3.62
N TYR A 50 0.50 -11.37 4.13
CA TYR A 50 1.51 -10.40 3.72
C TYR A 50 2.92 -10.87 3.96
N ASN A 51 3.68 -10.87 2.87
CA ASN A 51 5.09 -11.20 2.84
C ASN A 51 5.92 -9.93 2.62
N GLU A 52 6.78 -9.62 3.60
CA GLU A 52 7.69 -8.48 3.54
C GLU A 52 8.67 -8.58 2.35
N LEU A 53 9.05 -9.81 1.97
CA LEU A 53 9.90 -10.11 0.81
C LEU A 53 9.17 -9.99 -0.53
N SER A 54 7.83 -9.93 -0.54
CA SER A 54 7.08 -9.70 -1.77
C SER A 54 7.35 -8.29 -2.31
N HIS A 55 7.45 -8.17 -3.63
CA HIS A 55 7.58 -6.88 -4.30
C HIS A 55 6.21 -6.25 -4.63
N THR A 56 5.13 -6.99 -4.40
CA THR A 56 3.75 -6.64 -4.73
C THR A 56 2.86 -6.72 -3.49
N PHE A 57 1.80 -5.91 -3.51
CA PHE A 57 0.63 -6.08 -2.67
C PHE A 57 -0.45 -6.84 -3.45
N LEU A 58 -1.07 -7.82 -2.80
CA LEU A 58 -2.23 -8.55 -3.30
C LEU A 58 -3.50 -7.67 -3.22
N PRO A 59 -4.57 -7.95 -3.99
CA PRO A 59 -5.77 -7.12 -3.99
C PRO A 59 -6.40 -6.97 -2.59
N LEU A 60 -6.35 -8.02 -1.78
CA LEU A 60 -6.82 -7.98 -0.40
C LEU A 60 -5.98 -7.05 0.48
N GLU A 61 -4.66 -7.04 0.30
CA GLU A 61 -3.75 -6.15 1.04
C GLU A 61 -3.94 -4.70 0.60
N VAL A 62 -4.13 -4.46 -0.70
CA VAL A 62 -4.43 -3.14 -1.25
C VAL A 62 -5.75 -2.62 -0.70
N LYS A 63 -6.78 -3.47 -0.60
CA LYS A 63 -8.04 -3.14 0.04
C LYS A 63 -7.84 -2.70 1.50
N LEU A 64 -7.06 -3.45 2.29
CA LEU A 64 -6.77 -3.09 3.69
C LEU A 64 -6.02 -1.75 3.81
N ILE A 65 -5.06 -1.51 2.92
CA ILE A 65 -4.32 -0.24 2.86
C ILE A 65 -5.27 0.92 2.57
N VAL A 66 -6.15 0.76 1.58
CA VAL A 66 -7.11 1.78 1.15
C VAL A 66 -8.17 2.05 2.21
N GLU A 67 -8.68 1.00 2.87
CA GLU A 67 -9.63 1.16 3.99
C GLU A 67 -9.01 1.94 5.17
N ALA A 68 -7.71 1.79 5.41
CA ALA A 68 -7.02 2.43 6.52
C ALA A 68 -6.46 3.83 6.22
N LEU A 69 -6.07 4.09 4.96
CA LEU A 69 -5.39 5.32 4.52
C LEU A 69 -6.25 6.22 3.62
N GLY A 70 -7.34 5.70 3.05
CA GLY A 70 -8.12 6.34 1.99
C GLY A 70 -7.68 5.91 0.59
N GLU A 71 -8.50 6.21 -0.42
CA GLU A 71 -8.12 6.02 -1.83
C GLU A 71 -7.03 7.04 -2.23
N PRO A 72 -6.00 6.62 -3.00
CA PRO A 72 -4.96 7.51 -3.52
C PRO A 72 -5.48 8.49 -4.59
#